data_AF-A0A1L7BDU5-F1
#
_entry.id   AF-A0A1L7BDU5-F1
#
_cell.length_a   1.000
_cell.length_b   1.000
_cell.length_c   1.000
_cell.angle_alpha   90.00
_cell.angle_beta   90.00
_cell.angle_gamma   90.00
#
_symmetry.space_group_name_H-M   'P 1'
#
loop_
_entity.id
_entity.type
_entity.pdbx_description
1 polymer ?
#
loop_
_entity_poly.entity_id
_entity_poly.type
_entity_poly.pdbx_seq_one_letter_code
_entity_poly.pdbx_strand_id
1 'polypeptide(L)'
;MKRLLVIVAMVLVSAFIFAELKDVPENHWAYDSVMMLEKAGIVTGYPDGTFRGASNITRYELAVFLARVMNLLEKEIQKVSVTVDVHENDINALYEISGSLKKALKDVAKKEDVEVLSKRLDVIDKDVIRIYESLTKKVSSEDVEKMINKSLDSINDQINFLYKKVTLAEENAAKYTDEKYTELSAKLLNVETNVNNAIPMLRNLVYQNSESIKSLDARLVKYINVKIKGVDRKLSEIKDIAQFNSDTLNGLAAKLGEVEYALRKQIEKTNKNVEGLKTEVTNVKAAVDENKSAIETKAAKEDLDAVSKKVDSTNMLSIFGLILGVVGVGLGVYAAFIK
;
A
#
# COMPACT_ATOMS: atom_id res chain seq x y z
N MET A 1 38.73 52.30 -12.07
CA MET A 1 37.86 52.44 -10.88
C MET A 1 37.02 51.20 -10.55
N LYS A 2 36.50 50.43 -11.53
CA LYS A 2 35.67 49.24 -11.24
C LYS A 2 36.39 48.07 -10.53
N ARG A 3 37.71 47.90 -10.71
CA ARG A 3 38.50 46.85 -10.03
C ARG A 3 38.87 47.17 -8.58
N LEU A 4 38.93 48.46 -8.22
CA LEU A 4 39.23 48.89 -6.85
C LEU A 4 37.99 48.78 -5.95
N LEU A 5 36.80 48.99 -6.53
CA LEU A 5 35.51 48.85 -5.84
C LEU A 5 35.20 47.39 -5.47
N VAL A 6 35.63 46.42 -6.28
CA VAL A 6 35.47 44.98 -5.98
C VAL A 6 36.37 44.54 -4.83
N ILE A 7 37.60 45.04 -4.76
CA ILE A 7 38.54 44.69 -3.67
C ILE A 7 38.12 45.35 -2.36
N VAL A 8 37.66 46.61 -2.40
CA VAL A 8 37.10 47.28 -1.22
C VAL A 8 35.78 46.63 -0.77
N ALA A 9 34.94 46.16 -1.70
CA ALA A 9 33.75 45.37 -1.35
C ALA A 9 34.09 43.98 -0.80
N MET A 10 35.18 43.33 -1.26
CA MET A 10 35.63 42.04 -0.72
C MET A 10 36.22 42.17 0.69
N VAL A 11 36.92 43.27 0.98
CA VAL A 11 37.50 43.55 2.31
C VAL A 11 36.44 44.03 3.30
N LEU A 12 35.38 44.70 2.84
CA LEU A 12 34.26 45.11 3.70
C LEU A 12 33.31 43.95 4.06
N VAL A 13 33.25 42.87 3.27
CA VAL A 13 32.49 41.65 3.62
C VAL A 13 33.26 40.74 4.60
N SER A 14 34.59 40.88 4.73
CA SER A 14 35.37 40.13 5.72
C SER A 14 35.42 40.76 7.11
N ALA A 15 34.82 41.93 7.29
CA ALA A 15 34.81 42.68 8.53
C ALA A 15 33.40 42.70 9.13
N PHE A 16 32.81 41.53 9.43
CA PHE A 16 31.79 41.28 10.46
C PHE A 16 31.35 39.80 10.38
N ILE A 17 32.23 38.89 10.79
CA ILE A 17 31.78 37.65 11.42
C ILE A 17 32.52 37.60 12.77
N PHE A 18 32.03 38.38 13.74
CA PHE A 18 32.19 37.95 15.13
C PHE A 18 31.35 36.68 15.21
N ALA A 19 32.00 35.53 15.12
CA ALA A 19 31.34 34.24 15.12
C ALA A 19 30.83 33.99 16.53
N GLU A 20 29.60 34.46 16.80
CA GLU A 20 28.81 33.93 17.89
C GLU A 20 28.79 32.41 17.73
N LEU A 21 29.32 31.69 18.73
CA LEU A 21 29.44 30.23 18.68
C LEU A 21 28.02 29.66 18.63
N LYS A 22 27.65 29.09 17.47
CA LYS A 22 26.26 28.75 17.14
C LYS A 22 25.59 27.79 18.13
N ASP A 23 26.40 26.97 18.79
CA ASP A 23 26.01 25.94 19.74
C ASP A 23 26.16 26.36 21.20
N VAL A 24 26.52 27.63 21.46
CA VAL A 24 26.56 28.23 22.80
C VAL A 24 25.75 29.53 22.78
N PRO A 25 24.40 29.45 22.76
CA PRO A 25 23.54 30.63 22.83
C PRO A 25 23.65 31.35 24.17
N GLU A 26 23.21 32.62 24.26
CA GLU A 26 23.29 33.45 25.48
C GLU A 26 22.66 32.81 26.73
N ASN A 27 21.64 31.96 26.54
CA ASN A 27 20.96 31.25 27.63
C ASN A 27 21.62 29.92 28.01
N HIS A 28 22.74 29.55 27.40
CA HIS A 28 23.48 28.33 27.70
C HIS A 28 24.31 28.52 28.98
N TRP A 29 24.30 27.53 29.88
CA TRP A 29 24.98 27.61 31.19
C TRP A 29 26.49 27.91 31.09
N ALA A 30 27.13 27.55 29.98
CA ALA A 30 28.55 27.77 29.73
C ALA A 30 28.86 29.07 28.96
N TYR A 31 27.84 29.85 28.58
CA TYR A 31 27.99 31.00 27.68
C TYR A 31 29.05 31.99 28.18
N ASP A 32 28.89 32.51 29.40
CA ASP A 32 29.81 33.50 29.97
C ASP A 32 31.26 33.00 30.01
N SER A 33 31.45 31.75 30.44
CA SER A 33 32.76 31.11 30.52
C SER A 33 33.41 30.93 29.15
N VAL A 34 32.65 30.46 28.17
CA VAL A 34 33.15 30.21 26.80
C VAL A 34 33.47 31.53 26.10
N MET A 35 32.61 32.54 26.23
CA MET A 35 32.85 33.87 25.69
C MET A 35 34.04 34.57 26.34
N MET A 36 34.27 34.38 27.64
CA MET A 36 35.47 34.89 28.30
C MET A 36 36.74 34.26 27.74
N LEU A 37 36.75 32.93 27.54
CA LEU A 37 37.89 32.21 26.98
C LEU A 37 38.13 32.53 25.49
N GLU A 38 37.05 32.78 24.75
CA GLU A 38 37.10 33.16 23.34
C GLU A 38 37.65 34.58 23.17
N LYS A 39 37.19 35.55 23.98
CA LYS A 39 37.76 36.90 24.05
C LYS A 39 39.23 36.91 24.47
N ALA A 40 39.64 35.99 25.35
CA ALA A 40 41.04 35.82 25.73
C ALA A 40 41.88 35.13 24.63
N GLY A 41 41.26 34.66 23.54
CA GLY A 41 41.93 33.93 22.47
C GLY A 41 42.38 32.52 22.87
N ILE A 42 41.89 31.99 24.00
CA ILE A 42 42.19 30.63 24.48
C ILE A 42 41.37 29.63 23.67
N VAL A 43 40.09 29.93 23.44
CA VAL A 43 39.16 29.17 22.59
C VAL A 43 38.92 29.95 21.30
N THR A 44 38.82 29.25 20.16
CA THR A 44 38.58 29.91 18.85
C THR A 44 37.39 29.32 18.09
N GLY A 45 36.74 28.30 18.66
CA GLY A 45 35.73 27.51 17.96
C GLY A 45 36.31 26.73 16.77
N TYR A 46 35.41 26.06 16.05
CA TYR A 46 35.69 25.32 14.83
C TYR A 46 35.35 26.16 13.59
N PRO A 47 35.88 25.81 12.39
CA PRO A 47 35.60 26.55 11.15
C PRO A 47 34.12 26.66 10.77
N ASP A 48 33.26 25.77 11.30
CA ASP A 48 31.81 25.79 11.11
C ASP A 48 31.08 26.79 12.03
N GLY A 49 31.81 27.43 12.94
CA GLY A 49 31.30 28.39 13.92
C GLY A 49 30.75 27.75 15.19
N THR A 50 31.19 26.53 15.55
CA THR A 50 30.76 25.81 16.76
C THR A 50 31.87 25.73 17.81
N PHE A 51 31.50 25.54 19.08
CA PHE A 51 32.39 25.29 20.22
C PHE A 51 32.58 23.78 20.48
N ARG A 52 31.54 22.99 20.27
CA ARG A 52 31.41 21.55 20.53
C ARG A 52 31.62 21.16 21.98
N GLY A 53 31.05 21.92 22.92
CA GLY A 53 31.24 21.73 24.36
C GLY A 53 30.79 20.37 24.94
N ALA A 54 29.96 19.61 24.21
CA ALA A 54 29.54 18.25 24.60
C ALA A 54 30.48 17.14 24.05
N SER A 55 31.44 17.48 23.21
CA SER A 55 32.40 16.51 22.65
C SER A 55 33.55 16.27 23.61
N ASN A 56 34.12 15.07 23.59
CA ASN A 56 35.34 14.78 24.35
C ASN A 56 36.50 15.63 23.81
N ILE A 57 37.21 16.31 24.70
CA ILE A 57 38.44 17.02 24.37
C ILE A 57 39.58 16.03 24.20
N THR A 58 40.35 16.18 23.13
CA THR A 58 41.58 15.42 22.93
C THR A 58 42.73 15.99 23.75
N ARG A 59 43.75 15.15 24.04
CA ARG A 59 44.98 15.62 24.71
C ARG A 59 45.68 16.74 23.93
N TYR A 60 45.59 16.71 22.60
CA TYR A 60 46.15 17.75 21.72
C TYR A 60 45.44 19.09 21.91
N GLU A 61 44.10 19.10 21.89
CA GLU A 61 43.31 20.32 22.09
C GLU A 61 43.53 20.92 23.47
N LEU A 62 43.61 20.07 24.51
CA LEU A 62 43.95 20.52 25.86
C LEU A 62 45.34 21.16 25.93
N ALA A 63 46.35 20.57 25.28
CA ALA A 63 47.71 21.11 25.24
C ALA A 63 47.76 22.48 24.53
N VAL A 64 46.97 22.66 23.47
CA VAL A 64 46.84 23.95 22.77
C VAL A 64 46.21 25.02 23.67
N PHE A 65 45.16 24.68 24.43
CA PHE A 65 44.56 25.61 25.38
C PHE A 65 45.55 26.03 26.47
N LEU A 66 46.28 25.06 27.03
CA LEU A 66 47.29 25.33 28.05
C LEU A 66 48.41 26.24 27.53
N ALA A 67 48.92 25.97 26.33
CA ALA A 67 49.96 26.80 25.70
C ALA A 67 49.51 28.26 25.51
N ARG A 68 48.24 28.48 25.13
CA ARG A 68 47.66 29.83 24.97
C ARG A 68 47.55 30.56 26.32
N VAL A 69 47.10 29.86 27.36
CA VAL A 69 47.03 30.41 28.73
C VAL A 69 48.41 30.81 29.24
N MET A 70 49.42 29.96 29.06
CA MET A 70 50.79 30.25 29.50
C MET A 70 51.37 31.49 28.83
N ASN A 71 51.14 31.67 27.53
CA ASN A 71 51.60 32.85 26.79
C ASN A 71 50.92 34.14 27.28
N LEU A 72 49.64 34.10 27.64
CA LEU A 72 48.97 35.26 28.24
C LEU A 72 49.58 35.62 29.60
N LEU A 73 49.83 34.62 30.44
CA LEU A 73 50.46 34.85 31.76
C LEU A 73 51.86 35.44 31.62
N GLU A 74 52.67 34.95 30.69
CA GLU A 74 54.01 35.47 30.42
C GLU A 74 53.99 36.96 30.02
N LYS A 75 53.05 37.35 29.15
CA LYS A 75 52.88 38.75 28.73
C LYS A 75 52.48 39.68 29.88
N GLU A 76 51.60 39.22 30.78
CA GLU A 76 51.20 40.02 31.94
C GLU A 76 52.33 40.13 32.97
N ILE A 77 53.12 39.07 33.16
CA ILE A 77 54.32 39.10 34.03
C ILE A 77 55.37 40.10 33.49
N GLN A 78 55.58 40.15 32.17
CA GLN A 78 56.52 41.11 31.57
C GLN A 78 56.08 42.58 31.76
N LYS A 79 54.78 42.88 31.74
CA LYS A 79 54.28 44.26 32.00
C LYS A 79 54.56 44.74 33.42
N VAL A 80 54.49 43.84 34.40
CA VAL A 80 54.75 44.15 35.82
C VAL A 80 56.25 44.42 36.07
N SER A 81 57.14 43.81 35.29
CA SER A 81 58.59 44.02 35.38
C SER A 81 59.05 45.44 34.99
N VAL A 82 58.30 46.16 34.16
CA VAL A 82 58.72 47.49 33.63
C VAL A 82 58.43 48.63 34.60
N THR A 83 57.51 48.46 35.55
CA THR A 83 57.12 49.50 36.52
C THR A 83 58.02 49.60 37.76
N VAL A 84 59.00 48.71 37.91
CA VAL A 84 59.89 48.64 39.10
C VAL A 84 61.18 49.46 38.93
N ASP A 85 61.44 50.00 37.74
CA ASP A 85 62.69 50.67 37.37
C ASP A 85 62.69 52.19 37.67
N VAL A 86 62.21 52.59 38.85
CA VAL A 86 62.60 53.90 39.42
C VAL A 86 64.04 53.72 39.90
N HIS A 87 64.98 54.22 39.09
CA HIS A 87 66.40 53.84 39.16
C HIS A 87 67.01 54.24 40.51
N GLU A 88 67.81 53.34 41.11
CA GLU A 88 68.62 53.60 42.32
C GLU A 88 69.48 54.88 42.19
N ASN A 89 69.78 55.28 40.95
CA ASN A 89 70.49 56.50 40.59
C ASN A 89 69.70 57.79 40.88
N ASP A 90 68.38 57.79 40.74
CA ASP A 90 67.53 58.96 41.01
C ASP A 90 67.44 59.24 42.51
N ILE A 91 67.46 58.19 43.33
CA ILE A 91 67.45 58.28 44.79
C ILE A 91 68.82 58.77 45.30
N ASN A 92 69.92 58.28 44.74
CA ASN A 92 71.25 58.77 45.06
C ASN A 92 71.43 60.25 44.67
N ALA A 93 70.89 60.67 43.51
CA ALA A 93 70.88 62.08 43.11
C ALA A 93 70.08 62.96 44.09
N LEU A 94 68.96 62.47 44.62
CA LEU A 94 68.19 63.18 45.66
C LEU A 94 68.94 63.30 47.00
N TYR A 95 69.69 62.26 47.41
CA TYR A 95 70.54 62.32 48.59
C TYR A 95 71.67 63.35 48.43
N GLU A 96 72.31 63.42 47.26
CA GLU A 96 73.33 64.44 46.98
C GLU A 96 72.76 65.86 46.94
N ILE A 97 71.57 66.04 46.35
CA ILE A 97 70.87 67.33 46.35
C ILE A 97 70.46 67.74 47.78
N SER A 98 69.93 66.83 48.61
CA SER A 98 69.61 67.10 50.02
C SER A 98 70.86 67.46 50.83
N GLY A 99 71.95 66.69 50.67
CA GLY A 99 73.22 66.93 51.36
C GLY A 99 73.87 68.26 50.98
N SER A 100 73.88 68.60 49.70
CA SER A 100 74.39 69.89 49.21
C SER A 100 73.53 71.07 49.70
N LEU A 101 72.21 70.92 49.74
CA LEU A 101 71.28 71.91 50.29
C LEU A 101 71.46 72.12 51.81
N LYS A 102 71.65 71.03 52.56
CA LYS A 102 71.93 71.05 54.02
C LYS A 102 73.22 71.81 54.33
N LYS A 103 74.25 71.60 53.50
CA LYS A 103 75.54 72.30 53.62
C LYS A 103 75.40 73.79 53.29
N ALA A 104 74.73 74.13 52.18
CA ALA A 104 74.48 75.51 51.80
C ALA A 104 73.66 76.28 52.85
N LEU A 105 72.67 75.65 53.49
CA LEU A 105 71.90 76.25 54.59
C LEU A 105 72.74 76.50 55.86
N LYS A 106 73.71 75.63 56.15
CA LYS A 106 74.60 75.75 57.31
C LYS A 106 75.57 76.92 57.19
N ASP A 107 76.02 77.23 55.97
CA ASP A 107 76.96 78.33 55.71
C ASP A 107 76.29 79.73 55.75
N VAL A 108 74.95 79.80 55.70
CA VAL A 108 74.15 81.06 55.74
C VAL A 108 73.79 81.49 57.19
N ALA A 109 74.42 80.91 58.21
CA ALA A 109 74.04 81.06 59.62
C ALA A 109 74.16 82.49 60.18
N LYS A 110 73.07 83.30 60.07
CA LYS A 110 72.60 84.29 61.07
C LYS A 110 71.10 84.62 60.87
N LYS A 111 70.17 83.81 61.43
CA LYS A 111 68.84 84.20 61.97
C LYS A 111 67.96 82.98 62.30
N GLU A 112 67.02 83.20 63.22
CA GLU A 112 66.07 82.27 63.85
C GLU A 112 65.24 81.42 62.85
N ASP A 113 65.03 81.90 61.63
CA ASP A 113 64.31 81.18 60.55
C ASP A 113 65.08 79.94 60.01
N VAL A 114 66.40 79.89 60.20
CA VAL A 114 67.26 78.79 59.71
C VAL A 114 67.07 77.51 60.54
N GLU A 115 66.71 77.62 61.82
CA GLU A 115 66.46 76.45 62.66
C GLU A 115 65.16 75.72 62.25
N VAL A 116 64.13 76.47 61.86
CA VAL A 116 62.88 75.92 61.34
C VAL A 116 63.11 75.19 60.02
N LEU A 117 63.92 75.76 59.14
CA LEU A 117 64.30 75.13 57.86
C LEU A 117 65.15 73.88 58.08
N SER A 118 66.07 73.88 59.03
CA SER A 118 66.86 72.68 59.40
C SER A 118 65.97 71.56 59.95
N LYS A 119 64.96 71.88 60.77
CA LYS A 119 64.00 70.89 61.27
C LYS A 119 63.13 70.33 60.16
N ARG A 120 62.67 71.16 59.22
CA ARG A 120 61.92 70.69 58.04
C ARG A 120 62.76 69.79 57.14
N LEU A 121 64.05 70.09 56.97
CA LEU A 121 64.96 69.26 56.19
C LEU A 121 65.21 67.90 56.85
N ASP A 122 65.28 67.84 58.19
CA ASP A 122 65.40 66.58 58.93
C ASP A 122 64.13 65.70 58.81
N VAL A 123 62.96 66.32 58.71
CA VAL A 123 61.70 65.62 58.41
C VAL A 123 61.71 65.08 56.98
N ILE A 124 62.18 65.86 56.01
CA ILE A 124 62.31 65.40 54.62
C ILE A 124 63.31 64.26 54.51
N ASP A 125 64.47 64.31 55.16
CA ASP A 125 65.45 63.20 55.20
C ASP A 125 64.80 61.91 55.75
N LYS A 126 63.98 62.00 56.82
CA LYS A 126 63.23 60.86 57.38
C LYS A 126 62.15 60.34 56.44
N ASP A 127 61.45 61.22 55.74
CA ASP A 127 60.42 60.83 54.79
C ASP A 127 61.04 60.17 53.54
N VAL A 128 62.21 60.63 53.08
CA VAL A 128 62.99 59.98 52.01
C VAL A 128 63.45 58.58 52.44
N ILE A 129 63.92 58.39 53.68
CA ILE A 129 64.25 57.06 54.23
C ILE A 129 63.02 56.16 54.25
N ARG A 130 61.87 56.66 54.72
CA ARG A 130 60.63 55.88 54.79
C ARG A 130 60.09 55.51 53.40
N ILE A 131 60.23 56.40 52.42
CA ILE A 131 59.89 56.13 51.02
C ILE A 131 60.87 55.11 50.43
N TYR A 132 62.16 55.20 50.73
CA TYR A 132 63.13 54.19 50.32
C TYR A 132 62.79 52.82 50.91
N GLU A 133 62.49 52.73 52.20
CA GLU A 133 62.07 51.49 52.89
C GLU A 133 60.78 50.92 52.31
N SER A 134 59.80 51.75 51.93
CA SER A 134 58.54 51.29 51.35
C SER A 134 58.67 50.83 49.91
N LEU A 135 59.52 51.50 49.11
CA LEU A 135 59.84 51.12 47.73
C LEU A 135 60.77 49.90 47.65
N THR A 136 61.68 49.74 48.62
CA THR A 136 62.55 48.55 48.75
C THR A 136 61.89 47.39 49.48
N LYS A 137 60.66 47.57 50.00
CA LYS A 137 59.74 46.49 50.38
C LYS A 137 59.24 45.75 49.13
N LYS A 138 60.17 45.29 48.30
CA LYS A 138 59.94 44.26 47.28
C LYS A 138 59.32 43.07 48.01
N VAL A 139 58.21 42.53 47.47
CA VAL A 139 57.68 41.24 47.90
C VAL A 139 58.88 40.30 48.03
N SER A 140 59.12 39.78 49.23
CA SER A 140 60.31 38.97 49.45
C SER A 140 60.24 37.74 48.53
N SER A 141 61.38 37.25 48.05
CA SER A 141 61.40 36.02 47.24
C SER A 141 60.67 34.86 47.93
N GLU A 142 60.70 34.85 49.26
CA GLU A 142 59.99 33.89 50.11
C GLU A 142 58.45 34.05 50.07
N ASP A 143 57.93 35.27 50.00
CA ASP A 143 56.48 35.51 49.87
C ASP A 143 55.97 35.09 48.49
N VAL A 144 56.76 35.35 47.44
CA VAL A 144 56.46 34.87 46.07
C VAL A 144 56.47 33.34 46.03
N GLU A 145 57.46 32.70 46.65
CA GLU A 145 57.57 31.24 46.72
C GLU A 145 56.39 30.61 47.47
N LYS A 146 55.97 31.19 48.61
CA LYS A 146 54.77 30.76 49.33
C LYS A 146 53.49 30.89 48.50
N MET A 147 53.34 31.98 47.75
CA MET A 147 52.20 32.17 46.84
C MET A 147 52.19 31.13 45.72
N ILE A 148 53.35 30.89 45.09
CA ILE A 148 53.52 29.89 44.03
C ILE A 148 53.19 28.50 44.56
N ASN A 149 53.74 28.11 45.72
CA ASN A 149 53.49 26.79 46.30
C ASN A 149 52.01 26.58 46.65
N LYS A 150 51.35 27.60 47.23
CA LYS A 150 49.91 27.53 47.50
C LYS A 150 49.07 27.40 46.23
N SER A 151 49.45 28.08 45.16
CA SER A 151 48.80 27.92 43.85
C SER A 151 49.05 26.53 43.25
N LEU A 152 50.26 25.98 43.38
CA LEU A 152 50.59 24.63 42.96
C LEU A 152 49.77 23.58 43.71
N ASP A 153 49.64 23.71 45.04
CA ASP A 153 48.81 22.80 45.85
C ASP A 153 47.34 22.83 45.39
N SER A 154 46.78 24.03 45.20
CA SER A 154 45.41 24.16 44.70
C SER A 154 45.22 23.57 43.31
N ILE A 155 46.20 23.69 42.42
CA ILE A 155 46.15 23.10 41.08
C ILE A 155 46.22 21.57 41.18
N ASN A 156 47.10 21.04 42.03
CA ASN A 156 47.24 19.60 42.24
C ASN A 156 45.95 18.98 42.81
N ASP A 157 45.29 19.66 43.76
CA ASP A 157 44.00 19.22 44.29
C ASP A 157 42.91 19.17 43.22
N GLN A 158 42.85 20.20 42.35
CA GLN A 158 41.92 20.22 41.22
C GLN A 158 42.21 19.11 40.21
N ILE A 159 43.48 18.87 39.91
CA ILE A 159 43.93 17.78 39.03
C ILE A 159 43.50 16.42 39.61
N ASN A 160 43.73 16.16 40.89
CA ASN A 160 43.35 14.91 41.55
C ASN A 160 41.82 14.70 41.53
N PHE A 161 41.05 15.76 41.77
CA PHE A 161 39.60 15.72 41.69
C PHE A 161 39.11 15.40 40.27
N LEU A 162 39.71 16.02 39.25
CA LEU A 162 39.39 15.75 37.84
C LEU A 162 39.75 14.32 37.45
N TYR A 163 40.92 13.81 37.86
CA TYR A 163 41.29 12.41 37.64
C TYR A 163 40.24 11.46 38.21
N LYS A 164 39.81 11.66 39.46
CA LYS A 164 38.77 10.82 40.07
C LYS A 164 37.44 10.87 39.31
N LYS A 165 37.03 12.05 38.83
CA LYS A 165 35.83 12.20 38.01
C LYS A 165 35.93 11.48 36.67
N VAL A 166 37.08 11.61 35.99
CA VAL A 166 37.33 10.95 34.71
C VAL A 166 37.30 9.43 34.89
N THR A 167 38.00 8.89 35.90
CA THR A 167 37.99 7.44 36.18
C THR A 167 36.57 6.92 36.45
N LEU A 168 35.78 7.63 37.28
CA LEU A 168 34.41 7.23 37.56
C LEU A 168 33.52 7.28 36.29
N ALA A 169 33.72 8.27 35.43
CA ALA A 169 33.00 8.37 34.17
C ALA A 169 33.35 7.22 33.22
N GLU A 170 34.64 6.84 33.14
CA GLU A 170 35.13 5.70 32.36
C GLU A 170 34.54 4.37 32.87
N GLU A 171 34.54 4.15 34.20
CA GLU A 171 33.94 2.96 34.82
C GLU A 171 32.43 2.87 34.56
N ASN A 172 31.71 3.99 34.70
CA ASN A 172 30.27 4.03 34.44
C ASN A 172 29.94 3.78 32.97
N ALA A 173 30.73 4.33 32.04
CA ALA A 173 30.56 4.11 30.61
C ALA A 173 30.82 2.63 30.23
N ALA A 174 31.87 2.02 30.80
CA ALA A 174 32.16 0.61 30.61
C ALA A 174 31.01 -0.27 31.13
N LYS A 175 30.54 -0.01 32.34
CA LYS A 175 29.41 -0.74 32.95
C LYS A 175 28.12 -0.60 32.13
N TYR A 176 27.76 0.61 31.72
CA TYR A 176 26.58 0.84 30.88
C TYR A 176 26.66 0.07 29.56
N THR A 177 27.84 0.05 28.94
CA THR A 177 28.06 -0.67 27.68
C THR A 177 27.93 -2.18 27.86
N ASP A 178 28.50 -2.73 28.93
CA ASP A 178 28.44 -4.16 29.24
C ASP A 178 27.02 -4.63 29.57
N GLU A 179 26.29 -3.86 30.38
CA GLU A 179 24.88 -4.11 30.69
C GLU A 179 24.02 -4.09 29.41
N LYS A 180 24.22 -3.09 28.54
CA LYS A 180 23.50 -2.99 27.26
C LYS A 180 23.86 -4.11 26.29
N TYR A 181 25.14 -4.48 26.20
CA TYR A 181 25.58 -5.59 25.37
C TYR A 181 24.96 -6.91 25.84
N THR A 182 24.94 -7.16 27.14
CA THR A 182 24.34 -8.35 27.75
C THR A 182 22.83 -8.41 27.50
N GLU A 183 22.12 -7.29 27.73
CA GLU A 183 20.69 -7.18 27.46
C GLU A 183 20.37 -7.48 25.98
N LEU A 184 21.13 -6.88 25.06
CA LEU A 184 20.92 -7.05 23.63
C LEU A 184 21.27 -8.46 23.15
N SER A 185 22.33 -9.06 23.68
CA SER A 185 22.73 -10.44 23.39
C SER A 185 21.68 -11.44 23.85
N ALA A 186 21.08 -11.24 25.03
CA ALA A 186 19.98 -12.08 25.51
C ALA A 186 18.72 -11.96 24.64
N LYS A 187 18.37 -10.73 24.22
CA LYS A 187 17.27 -10.50 23.27
C LYS A 187 17.53 -11.18 21.92
N LEU A 188 18.75 -11.07 21.40
CA LEU A 188 19.16 -11.71 20.15
C LEU A 188 19.05 -13.24 20.24
N LEU A 189 19.54 -13.83 21.32
CA LEU A 189 19.45 -15.28 21.55
C LEU A 189 17.99 -15.78 21.60
N ASN A 190 17.09 -15.02 22.23
CA ASN A 190 15.67 -15.36 22.26
C ASN A 190 15.06 -15.32 20.85
N VAL A 191 15.36 -14.26 20.07
CA VAL A 191 14.92 -14.17 18.66
C VAL A 191 15.46 -15.33 17.84
N GLU A 192 16.74 -15.64 17.95
CA GLU A 192 17.39 -16.75 17.25
C GLU A 192 16.74 -18.09 17.60
N THR A 193 16.50 -18.33 18.89
CA THR A 193 15.81 -19.55 19.37
C THR A 193 14.40 -19.67 18.80
N ASN A 194 13.63 -18.58 18.84
CA ASN A 194 12.27 -18.56 18.30
C ASN A 194 12.23 -18.81 16.79
N VAL A 195 13.14 -18.18 16.04
CA VAL A 195 13.26 -18.36 14.59
C VAL A 195 13.68 -19.79 14.24
N ASN A 196 14.68 -20.33 14.95
CA ASN A 196 15.17 -21.69 14.75
C ASN A 196 14.12 -22.76 15.04
N ASN A 197 13.21 -22.50 15.98
CA ASN A 197 12.08 -23.40 16.28
C ASN A 197 10.91 -23.22 15.29
N ALA A 198 10.60 -21.98 14.89
CA ALA A 198 9.45 -21.70 14.02
C ALA A 198 9.66 -22.16 12.58
N ILE A 199 10.87 -22.00 12.02
CA ILE A 199 11.14 -22.35 10.61
C ILE A 199 10.86 -23.85 10.31
N PRO A 200 11.35 -24.82 11.10
CA PRO A 200 11.05 -26.23 10.89
C PRO A 200 9.56 -26.55 11.00
N MET A 201 8.85 -25.94 11.97
CA MET A 201 7.41 -26.14 12.14
C MET A 201 6.64 -25.64 10.92
N LEU A 202 6.94 -24.43 10.43
CA LEU A 202 6.34 -23.87 9.23
C LEU A 202 6.64 -24.73 8.00
N ARG A 203 7.87 -25.22 7.85
CA ARG A 203 8.25 -26.13 6.76
C ARG A 203 7.42 -27.41 6.78
N ASN A 204 7.22 -28.00 7.96
CA ASN A 204 6.40 -29.20 8.12
C ASN A 204 4.92 -28.93 7.77
N LEU A 205 4.35 -27.82 8.24
CA LEU A 205 2.99 -27.42 7.91
C LEU A 205 2.79 -27.21 6.40
N VAL A 206 3.75 -26.55 5.74
CA VAL A 206 3.73 -26.37 4.28
C VAL A 206 3.78 -27.73 3.56
N TYR A 207 4.61 -28.66 4.02
CA TYR A 207 4.69 -30.01 3.45
C TYR A 207 3.36 -30.76 3.61
N GLN A 208 2.78 -30.76 4.81
CA GLN A 208 1.49 -31.40 5.08
C GLN A 208 0.35 -30.81 4.26
N ASN A 209 0.32 -29.48 4.11
CA ASN A 209 -0.67 -28.80 3.28
C ASN A 209 -0.50 -29.16 1.81
N SER A 210 0.73 -29.21 1.29
CA SER A 210 1.03 -29.66 -0.08
C SER A 210 0.49 -31.07 -0.34
N GLU A 211 0.77 -32.03 0.55
CA GLU A 211 0.26 -33.39 0.41
C GLU A 211 -1.26 -33.46 0.53
N SER A 212 -1.86 -32.66 1.42
CA SER A 212 -3.32 -32.57 1.56
C SER A 212 -3.96 -32.06 0.27
N ILE A 213 -3.39 -31.02 -0.36
CA ILE A 213 -3.84 -30.47 -1.64
C ILE A 213 -3.75 -31.51 -2.74
N LYS A 214 -2.63 -32.23 -2.87
CA LYS A 214 -2.48 -33.32 -3.85
C LYS A 214 -3.55 -34.40 -3.67
N SER A 215 -3.83 -34.78 -2.42
CA SER A 215 -4.85 -35.78 -2.13
C SER A 215 -6.27 -35.30 -2.47
N LEU A 216 -6.54 -34.01 -2.25
CA LEU A 216 -7.82 -33.38 -2.56
C LEU A 216 -8.03 -33.32 -4.07
N ASP A 217 -7.01 -32.90 -4.82
CA ASP A 217 -7.01 -32.87 -6.28
C ASP A 217 -7.30 -34.25 -6.87
N ALA A 218 -6.61 -35.29 -6.41
CA ALA A 218 -6.85 -36.66 -6.85
C ALA A 218 -8.30 -37.13 -6.58
N ARG A 219 -8.87 -36.77 -5.43
CA ARG A 219 -10.28 -37.07 -5.09
C ARG A 219 -11.26 -36.32 -5.99
N LEU A 220 -11.00 -35.03 -6.25
CA LEU A 220 -11.82 -34.19 -7.12
C LEU A 220 -11.82 -34.73 -8.55
N VAL A 221 -10.64 -35.01 -9.11
CA VAL A 221 -10.49 -35.61 -10.44
C VAL A 221 -11.26 -36.92 -10.54
N LYS A 222 -11.13 -37.81 -9.54
CA LYS A 222 -11.87 -39.07 -9.49
C LYS A 222 -13.39 -38.85 -9.47
N TYR A 223 -13.87 -37.93 -8.63
CA TYR A 223 -15.29 -37.62 -8.52
C TYR A 223 -15.86 -37.06 -9.83
N ILE A 224 -15.18 -36.08 -10.42
CA ILE A 224 -15.57 -35.45 -11.69
C ILE A 224 -15.64 -36.51 -12.80
N ASN A 225 -14.63 -37.38 -12.90
CA ASN A 225 -14.63 -38.45 -13.90
C ASN A 225 -15.80 -39.43 -13.74
N VAL A 226 -16.19 -39.77 -12.51
CA VAL A 226 -17.37 -40.62 -12.26
C VAL A 226 -18.66 -39.91 -12.69
N LYS A 227 -18.79 -38.62 -12.40
CA LYS A 227 -19.96 -37.83 -12.81
C LYS A 227 -20.05 -37.68 -14.32
N ILE A 228 -18.94 -37.36 -15.00
CA ILE A 228 -18.86 -37.27 -16.47
C ILE A 228 -19.29 -38.61 -17.10
N LYS A 229 -18.72 -39.74 -16.65
CA LYS A 229 -19.14 -41.06 -17.15
C LYS A 229 -20.64 -41.34 -16.94
N GLY A 230 -21.22 -40.86 -15.85
CA GLY A 230 -22.65 -40.96 -15.59
C GLY A 230 -23.49 -40.14 -16.58
N VAL A 231 -23.04 -38.92 -16.90
CA VAL A 231 -23.67 -38.06 -17.92
C VAL A 231 -23.53 -38.67 -19.30
N ASP A 232 -22.35 -39.18 -19.67
CA ASP A 232 -22.09 -39.80 -20.97
C ASP A 232 -23.00 -41.01 -21.22
N ARG A 233 -23.22 -41.85 -20.19
CA ARG A 233 -24.17 -42.98 -20.28
C ARG A 233 -25.58 -42.53 -20.57
N LYS A 234 -26.09 -41.55 -19.80
CA LYS A 234 -27.43 -40.99 -20.01
C LYS A 234 -27.55 -40.35 -21.40
N LEU A 235 -26.51 -39.68 -21.87
CA LEU A 235 -26.48 -39.07 -23.20
C LEU A 235 -26.53 -40.15 -24.30
N SER A 236 -25.84 -41.28 -24.11
CA SER A 236 -25.91 -42.42 -25.02
C SER A 236 -27.32 -43.01 -25.05
N GLU A 237 -27.93 -43.27 -23.89
CA GLU A 237 -29.30 -43.80 -23.79
C GLU A 237 -30.31 -42.88 -24.49
N ILE A 238 -30.19 -41.56 -24.31
CA ILE A 238 -31.05 -40.58 -24.99
C ILE A 238 -30.83 -40.61 -26.52
N LYS A 239 -29.59 -40.74 -26.98
CA LYS A 239 -29.29 -40.85 -28.42
C LYS A 239 -29.91 -42.12 -29.02
N ASP A 240 -29.80 -43.24 -28.33
CA ASP A 240 -30.37 -44.51 -28.79
C ASP A 240 -31.90 -44.43 -28.89
N ILE A 241 -32.56 -43.81 -27.90
CA ILE A 241 -34.02 -43.55 -27.92
C ILE A 241 -34.39 -42.60 -29.06
N ALA A 242 -33.62 -41.53 -29.27
CA ALA A 242 -33.88 -40.58 -30.35
C ALA A 242 -33.76 -41.24 -31.73
N GLN A 243 -32.76 -42.10 -31.92
CA GLN A 243 -32.58 -42.86 -33.14
C GLN A 243 -33.74 -43.83 -33.36
N PHE A 244 -34.13 -44.59 -32.34
CA PHE A 244 -35.29 -45.49 -32.42
C PHE A 244 -36.59 -44.76 -32.79
N ASN A 245 -36.84 -43.60 -32.18
CA ASN A 245 -38.00 -42.77 -32.49
C ASN A 245 -37.94 -42.24 -33.93
N SER A 246 -36.76 -41.82 -34.41
CA SER A 246 -36.55 -41.40 -35.80
C SER A 246 -36.88 -42.53 -36.78
N ASP A 247 -36.37 -43.74 -36.51
CA ASP A 247 -36.62 -44.91 -37.35
C ASP A 247 -38.11 -45.31 -37.36
N THR A 248 -38.76 -45.23 -36.20
CA THR A 248 -40.21 -45.45 -36.06
C THR A 248 -41.03 -44.43 -36.85
N LEU A 249 -40.69 -43.14 -36.74
CA LEU A 249 -41.36 -42.06 -37.48
C LEU A 249 -41.19 -42.24 -39.00
N ASN A 250 -39.99 -42.59 -39.46
CA ASN A 250 -39.73 -42.89 -40.87
C ASN A 250 -40.56 -44.08 -41.37
N GLY A 251 -40.66 -45.15 -40.57
CA GLY A 251 -41.49 -46.31 -40.90
C GLY A 251 -43.00 -45.99 -40.94
N LEU A 252 -43.50 -45.17 -40.01
CA LEU A 252 -44.88 -44.70 -40.02
C LEU A 252 -45.17 -43.80 -41.23
N ALA A 253 -44.26 -42.90 -41.58
CA ALA A 253 -44.38 -42.05 -42.76
C ALA A 253 -44.47 -42.89 -44.05
N ALA A 254 -43.65 -43.95 -44.16
CA ALA A 254 -43.72 -44.86 -45.31
C ALA A 254 -45.09 -45.58 -45.40
N LYS A 255 -45.58 -46.14 -44.30
CA LYS A 255 -46.92 -46.78 -44.24
C LYS A 255 -48.03 -45.80 -44.57
N LEU A 256 -47.95 -44.56 -44.09
CA LEU A 256 -48.92 -43.52 -44.43
C LEU A 256 -48.92 -43.25 -45.93
N GLY A 257 -47.74 -43.19 -46.55
CA GLY A 257 -47.60 -43.05 -47.99
C GLY A 257 -48.24 -44.20 -48.78
N GLU A 258 -48.06 -45.45 -48.33
CA GLU A 258 -48.73 -46.63 -48.94
C GLU A 258 -50.25 -46.55 -48.83
N VAL A 259 -50.77 -46.17 -47.65
CA VAL A 259 -52.21 -45.99 -47.42
C VAL A 259 -52.77 -44.87 -48.29
N GLU A 260 -52.07 -43.73 -48.37
CA GLU A 260 -52.48 -42.61 -49.21
C GLU A 260 -52.55 -43.02 -50.69
N TYR A 261 -51.55 -43.75 -51.18
CA TYR A 261 -51.54 -44.28 -52.55
C TYR A 261 -52.71 -45.24 -52.80
N ALA A 262 -52.95 -46.19 -51.89
CA ALA A 262 -54.05 -47.13 -52.00
C ALA A 262 -55.42 -46.42 -52.01
N LEU A 263 -55.59 -45.42 -51.15
CA LEU A 263 -56.81 -44.62 -51.08
C LEU A 263 -57.02 -43.82 -52.38
N ARG A 264 -55.98 -43.19 -52.91
CA ARG A 264 -56.03 -42.49 -54.20
C ARG A 264 -56.46 -43.43 -55.33
N LYS A 265 -55.93 -44.66 -55.39
CA LYS A 265 -56.31 -45.67 -56.38
C LYS A 265 -57.76 -46.14 -56.23
N GLN A 266 -58.23 -46.32 -54.99
CA GLN A 266 -59.64 -46.63 -54.73
C GLN A 266 -60.57 -45.49 -55.17
N ILE A 267 -60.22 -44.24 -54.85
CA ILE A 267 -60.98 -43.05 -55.28
C ILE A 267 -61.06 -43.00 -56.81
N GLU A 268 -59.95 -43.22 -57.51
CA GLU A 268 -59.93 -43.27 -58.98
C GLU A 268 -60.86 -44.35 -59.55
N LYS A 269 -60.82 -45.56 -58.98
CA LYS A 269 -61.70 -46.67 -59.39
C LYS A 269 -63.17 -46.33 -59.13
N THR A 270 -63.49 -45.79 -57.96
CA THR A 270 -64.85 -45.38 -57.61
C THR A 270 -65.36 -44.29 -58.55
N ASN A 271 -64.53 -43.29 -58.86
CA ASN A 271 -64.88 -42.25 -59.82
C ASN A 271 -65.19 -42.82 -61.20
N LYS A 272 -64.37 -43.76 -61.72
CA LYS A 272 -64.66 -44.47 -62.97
C LYS A 272 -65.98 -45.22 -62.95
N ASN A 273 -66.30 -45.92 -61.85
CA ASN A 273 -67.57 -46.60 -61.68
C ASN A 273 -68.76 -45.61 -61.67
N VAL A 274 -68.61 -44.47 -60.98
CA VAL A 274 -69.63 -43.41 -60.93
C VAL A 274 -69.88 -42.84 -62.33
N GLU A 275 -68.83 -42.58 -63.13
CA GLU A 275 -68.97 -42.14 -64.51
C GLU A 275 -69.67 -43.19 -65.40
N GLY A 276 -69.34 -44.47 -65.22
CA GLY A 276 -70.01 -45.59 -65.89
C GLY A 276 -71.51 -45.66 -65.57
N LEU A 277 -71.87 -45.65 -64.28
CA LEU A 277 -73.26 -45.64 -63.82
C LEU A 277 -74.02 -44.40 -64.32
N LYS A 278 -73.38 -43.23 -64.33
CA LYS A 278 -73.99 -42.01 -64.88
C LYS A 278 -74.34 -42.17 -66.35
N THR A 279 -73.49 -42.85 -67.12
CA THR A 279 -73.73 -43.18 -68.52
C THR A 279 -74.90 -44.16 -68.66
N GLU A 280 -74.93 -45.24 -67.87
CA GLU A 280 -76.03 -46.20 -67.86
C GLU A 280 -77.38 -45.56 -67.50
N VAL A 281 -77.42 -44.71 -66.47
CA VAL A 281 -78.62 -43.96 -66.06
C VAL A 281 -79.10 -43.06 -67.20
N THR A 282 -78.18 -42.41 -67.92
CA THR A 282 -78.51 -41.58 -69.09
C THR A 282 -79.15 -42.43 -70.20
N ASN A 283 -78.59 -43.62 -70.48
CA ASN A 283 -79.13 -44.55 -71.47
C ASN A 283 -80.50 -45.09 -71.07
N VAL A 284 -80.70 -45.50 -69.80
CA VAL A 284 -82.00 -45.96 -69.29
C VAL A 284 -83.03 -44.84 -69.38
N LYS A 285 -82.66 -43.60 -69.02
CA LYS A 285 -83.56 -42.44 -69.14
C LYS A 285 -84.01 -42.24 -70.58
N ALA A 286 -83.07 -42.32 -71.54
CA ALA A 286 -83.41 -42.26 -72.97
C ALA A 286 -84.37 -43.37 -73.40
N ALA A 287 -84.15 -44.62 -72.96
CA ALA A 287 -85.04 -45.75 -73.25
C ALA A 287 -86.43 -45.60 -72.59
N VAL A 288 -86.51 -45.01 -71.39
CA VAL A 288 -87.78 -44.67 -70.74
C VAL A 288 -88.53 -43.61 -71.54
N ASP A 289 -87.85 -42.57 -72.00
CA ASP A 289 -88.44 -41.52 -72.84
C ASP A 289 -88.93 -42.08 -74.19
N GLU A 290 -88.18 -43.00 -74.80
CA GLU A 290 -88.58 -43.74 -76.01
C GLU A 290 -89.82 -44.62 -75.77
N ASN A 291 -89.81 -45.43 -74.72
CA ASN A 291 -90.95 -46.28 -74.35
C ASN A 291 -92.20 -45.45 -74.03
N LYS A 292 -92.04 -44.33 -73.33
CA LYS A 292 -93.12 -43.39 -73.04
C LYS A 292 -93.75 -42.86 -74.33
N SER A 293 -92.92 -42.42 -75.27
CA SER A 293 -93.38 -41.96 -76.60
C SER A 293 -94.10 -43.07 -77.38
N ALA A 294 -93.62 -44.32 -77.31
CA ALA A 294 -94.26 -45.47 -77.94
C ALA A 294 -95.63 -45.82 -77.31
N ILE A 295 -95.78 -45.68 -75.98
CA ILE A 295 -97.05 -45.85 -75.26
C ILE A 295 -98.04 -44.75 -75.66
N GLU A 296 -97.62 -43.49 -75.68
CA GLU A 296 -98.47 -42.37 -76.10
C GLU A 296 -98.96 -42.55 -77.55
N THR A 297 -98.10 -43.09 -78.43
CA THR A 297 -98.46 -43.42 -79.82
C THR A 297 -99.43 -44.62 -79.92
N LYS A 298 -99.33 -45.61 -79.03
CA LYS A 298 -100.26 -46.75 -78.95
C LYS A 298 -101.60 -46.37 -78.32
N ALA A 299 -101.58 -45.56 -77.27
CA ALA A 299 -102.78 -45.03 -76.62
C ALA A 299 -103.57 -44.10 -77.55
N ALA A 300 -102.87 -43.32 -78.40
CA ALA A 300 -103.50 -42.54 -79.47
C ALA A 300 -104.06 -43.40 -80.63
N LYS A 301 -103.90 -44.73 -80.59
CA LYS A 301 -104.41 -45.68 -81.60
C LYS A 301 -105.60 -46.51 -81.13
N GLU A 302 -105.97 -46.43 -79.84
CA GLU A 302 -107.14 -47.11 -79.28
C GLU A 302 -108.07 -46.07 -78.64
N ASP A 303 -108.91 -45.45 -79.48
CA ASP A 303 -110.01 -44.59 -79.06
C ASP A 303 -111.00 -45.38 -78.17
N LEU A 304 -110.96 -45.12 -76.86
CA LEU A 304 -111.86 -45.71 -75.86
C LEU A 304 -113.29 -45.11 -75.92
N ASP A 305 -113.56 -44.17 -76.83
CA ASP A 305 -114.89 -43.57 -77.03
C ASP A 305 -115.82 -44.39 -77.94
N ALA A 306 -115.35 -45.50 -78.52
CA ALA A 306 -116.17 -46.39 -79.33
C ALA A 306 -116.88 -47.51 -78.53
N VAL A 307 -116.58 -47.69 -77.24
CA VAL A 307 -117.10 -48.84 -76.45
C VAL A 307 -118.36 -48.49 -75.64
N SER A 308 -118.64 -47.21 -75.36
CA SER A 308 -119.75 -46.79 -74.47
C SER A 308 -121.15 -46.77 -75.12
N LYS A 309 -121.37 -47.30 -76.33
CA LYS A 309 -122.72 -47.28 -76.95
C LYS A 309 -123.14 -48.51 -77.76
N LYS A 310 -122.51 -49.66 -77.53
CA LYS A 310 -122.86 -50.92 -78.22
C LYS A 310 -122.85 -52.18 -77.35
N VAL A 311 -123.15 -52.04 -76.06
CA VAL A 311 -123.26 -53.18 -75.11
C VAL A 311 -124.68 -53.31 -74.53
N ASP A 312 -125.68 -52.66 -75.14
CA ASP A 312 -127.09 -52.99 -74.94
C ASP A 312 -127.70 -53.55 -76.24
N SER A 313 -128.21 -54.77 -76.12
CA SER A 313 -128.84 -55.65 -77.13
C SER A 313 -127.91 -56.46 -78.06
N THR A 314 -127.99 -57.79 -77.90
CA THR A 314 -127.71 -58.86 -78.89
C THR A 314 -126.34 -59.55 -78.85
N ASN A 315 -126.12 -60.44 -77.86
CA ASN A 315 -126.18 -61.90 -78.05
C ASN A 315 -125.71 -62.66 -76.81
N MET A 316 -126.69 -63.03 -75.97
CA MET A 316 -126.55 -63.84 -74.78
C MET A 316 -126.61 -65.36 -75.10
N LEU A 317 -126.35 -65.81 -76.34
CA LEU A 317 -126.64 -67.20 -76.77
C LEU A 317 -125.46 -68.03 -77.33
N SER A 318 -124.24 -67.51 -77.56
CA SER A 318 -123.17 -68.32 -78.22
C SER A 318 -122.02 -68.84 -77.36
N ILE A 319 -121.77 -68.35 -76.13
CA ILE A 319 -120.68 -68.88 -75.27
C ILE A 319 -121.19 -69.50 -73.97
N PHE A 320 -122.46 -69.30 -73.60
CA PHE A 320 -123.14 -70.18 -72.65
C PHE A 320 -123.05 -71.66 -73.07
N GLY A 321 -122.90 -71.97 -74.37
CA GLY A 321 -122.64 -73.33 -74.85
C GLY A 321 -121.22 -73.88 -74.62
N LEU A 322 -120.20 -73.02 -74.55
CA LEU A 322 -118.80 -73.47 -74.46
C LEU A 322 -118.35 -73.72 -73.02
N ILE A 323 -118.90 -72.95 -72.07
CA ILE A 323 -118.60 -73.13 -70.64
C ILE A 323 -119.41 -74.29 -70.04
N LEU A 324 -120.61 -74.58 -70.55
CA LEU A 324 -121.38 -75.78 -70.13
C LEU A 324 -120.75 -77.10 -70.61
N GLY A 325 -119.97 -77.10 -71.69
CA GLY A 325 -119.31 -78.32 -72.21
C GLY A 325 -118.17 -78.85 -71.33
N VAL A 326 -117.44 -78.00 -70.63
CA VAL A 326 -116.29 -78.44 -69.80
C VAL A 326 -116.70 -78.76 -68.35
N VAL A 327 -117.82 -78.20 -67.87
CA VAL A 327 -118.43 -78.57 -66.59
C VAL A 327 -118.95 -80.03 -66.61
N GLY A 328 -119.23 -80.61 -67.78
CA GLY A 328 -119.67 -82.01 -67.91
C GLY A 328 -118.58 -83.09 -67.73
N VAL A 329 -117.31 -82.79 -68.02
CA VAL A 329 -116.23 -83.81 -68.02
C VAL A 329 -115.42 -83.79 -66.72
N GLY A 330 -115.27 -82.64 -66.06
CA GLY A 330 -114.56 -82.57 -64.77
C GLY A 330 -115.33 -83.17 -63.59
N LEU A 331 -116.65 -82.98 -63.55
CA LEU A 331 -117.50 -83.50 -62.47
C LEU A 331 -117.74 -85.02 -62.56
N GLY A 332 -117.42 -85.66 -63.69
CA GLY A 332 -117.45 -87.12 -63.84
C GLY A 332 -116.26 -87.85 -63.21
N VAL A 333 -115.10 -87.19 -63.07
CA VAL A 333 -113.87 -87.84 -62.58
C VAL A 333 -113.71 -87.73 -61.05
N TYR A 334 -114.23 -86.67 -60.43
CA TYR A 334 -114.16 -86.52 -58.97
C TYR A 334 -115.23 -87.32 -58.19
N ALA A 335 -116.30 -87.77 -58.86
CA ALA A 335 -117.30 -88.68 -58.30
C ALA A 335 -116.87 -90.17 -58.33
N ALA A 336 -115.72 -90.49 -58.93
CA ALA A 336 -115.30 -91.88 -59.10
C ALA A 336 -114.47 -92.43 -57.93
N PHE A 337 -113.68 -91.65 -57.20
CA PHE A 337 -112.79 -92.23 -56.19
C PHE A 337 -112.50 -91.30 -55.00
N ILE A 338 -113.53 -91.13 -54.16
CA ILE A 338 -113.35 -91.30 -52.72
C ILE A 338 -113.54 -92.80 -52.45
N LYS A 339 -112.43 -93.52 -52.33
CA LYS A 339 -112.21 -94.56 -51.32
C LYS A 339 -110.73 -94.79 -51.10
#